data_AF-A0A7R9Y1T9-F1
#
_entry.id   AF-A0A7R9Y1T9-F1
#
_cell.length_a   1.000
_cell.length_b   1.000
_cell.length_c   1.000
_cell.angle_alpha   90.00
_cell.angle_beta   90.00
_cell.angle_gamma   90.00
#
_symmetry.space_group_name_H-M   'P 1'
#
loop_
_entity.id
_entity.type
_entity.pdbx_description
1 polymer ?
#
loop_
_entity_poly.entity_id
_entity_poly.type
_entity_poly.pdbx_seq_one_letter_code
_entity_poly.pdbx_strand_id
1 'polypeptide(L)'
;AGTAYVSDAPGAHSAEVLARCVLPSGRVPCASQPALPCRDCLLRDTARDGATALKVYSLNGAASAPSAAEGGDDDSYRVGVVGAFNVQGSSWDVSTRRYVRDEGKLVTVRTTVCPGDVEGLVSVGGATHWALMARGGAGATIGDGGEAASGAGVALSIVDATRGVNVRLPPGAFAVVAIAPVLQLAGDARVALLGLGAMYNAGGAVVGARVSRDGRAVSARALGPGEFCAWCEQPPVEVLVRLSGGSPAGRRVDASHDAGSGLLTVPLALPEGARGDPSDEFVVDLVFG
;
A
#
# COMPACT_ATOMS: atom_id res chain seq x y z
N ALA A 1 13.92 10.51 5.86
CA ALA A 1 13.13 10.80 4.66
C ALA A 1 13.86 10.23 3.45
N GLY A 2 13.22 9.36 2.67
CA GLY A 2 13.79 8.91 1.40
C GLY A 2 13.59 9.98 0.33
N THR A 3 14.53 10.07 -0.62
CA THR A 3 14.48 10.98 -1.76
C THR A 3 14.21 10.19 -3.03
N ALA A 4 13.39 10.73 -3.94
CA ALA A 4 13.26 10.22 -5.30
C ALA A 4 14.19 11.04 -6.21
N TYR A 5 15.22 10.39 -6.77
CA TYR A 5 16.10 10.99 -7.77
C TYR A 5 15.70 10.49 -9.16
N VAL A 6 15.54 11.42 -10.10
CA VAL A 6 15.13 11.13 -11.48
C VAL A 6 16.27 11.53 -12.40
N SER A 7 16.70 10.59 -13.26
CA SER A 7 17.88 10.77 -14.11
C SER A 7 17.58 10.76 -15.61
N ASP A 8 16.31 10.84 -16.02
CA ASP A 8 15.98 10.88 -17.45
C ASP A 8 16.42 12.22 -18.07
N ALA A 9 16.48 12.25 -19.39
CA ALA A 9 16.69 13.50 -20.11
C ALA A 9 15.56 14.51 -19.80
N PRO A 10 15.86 15.83 -19.76
CA PRO A 10 14.84 16.85 -19.59
C PRO A 10 13.69 16.68 -20.59
N GLY A 11 12.45 16.70 -20.09
CA GLY A 11 11.24 16.50 -20.90
C GLY A 11 10.89 15.05 -21.23
N ALA A 12 11.71 14.07 -20.83
CA ALA A 12 11.44 12.65 -21.02
C ALA A 12 10.85 11.96 -19.77
N HIS A 13 10.64 12.70 -18.68
CA HIS A 13 10.09 12.16 -17.44
C HIS A 13 8.64 11.71 -17.62
N SER A 14 8.30 10.57 -17.05
CA SER A 14 6.90 10.15 -16.94
C SER A 14 6.25 10.81 -15.73
N ALA A 15 5.46 11.87 -15.97
CA ALA A 15 4.65 12.51 -14.93
C ALA A 15 3.67 11.53 -14.28
N GLU A 16 3.17 10.55 -15.04
CA GLU A 16 2.31 9.49 -14.53
C GLU A 16 3.02 8.65 -13.47
N VAL A 17 4.26 8.22 -13.72
CA VAL A 17 5.04 7.45 -12.73
C VAL A 17 5.37 8.30 -11.51
N LEU A 18 5.78 9.55 -11.71
CA LEU A 18 6.15 10.44 -10.60
C LEU A 18 4.96 10.72 -9.67
N ALA A 19 3.78 10.97 -10.23
CA ALA A 19 2.55 11.18 -9.44
C ALA A 19 2.14 9.96 -8.59
N ARG A 20 2.67 8.77 -8.90
CA ARG A 20 2.44 7.53 -8.14
C ARG A 20 3.50 7.26 -7.07
N CYS A 21 4.62 7.98 -7.12
CA CYS A 21 5.79 7.80 -6.23
C CYS A 21 5.97 8.95 -5.24
N VAL A 22 5.61 10.17 -5.62
CA VAL A 22 5.90 11.39 -4.87
C VAL A 22 4.59 12.15 -4.62
N LEU A 23 4.37 12.55 -3.36
CA LEU A 23 3.25 13.40 -2.96
C LEU A 23 3.40 14.82 -3.54
N PRO A 24 2.31 15.60 -3.67
CA PRO A 24 2.39 16.99 -4.12
C PRO A 24 3.34 17.88 -3.30
N SER A 25 3.57 17.55 -2.02
CA SER A 25 4.53 18.22 -1.14
C SER A 25 6.00 17.87 -1.44
N GLY A 26 6.27 16.98 -2.39
CA GLY A 26 7.61 16.46 -2.71
C GLY A 26 8.07 15.31 -1.81
N ARG A 27 7.27 14.91 -0.81
CA ARG A 27 7.58 13.78 0.06
C ARG A 27 7.30 12.44 -0.65
N VAL A 28 8.13 11.45 -0.35
CA VAL A 28 7.92 10.06 -0.77
C VAL A 28 7.26 9.31 0.39
N PRO A 29 6.15 8.58 0.17
CA PRO A 29 5.62 7.62 1.15
C PRO A 29 6.58 6.43 1.28
N CYS A 30 7.65 6.63 2.05
CA CYS A 30 8.70 5.63 2.23
C CYS A 30 8.27 4.54 3.20
N ALA A 31 8.63 3.31 2.86
CA ALA A 31 8.63 2.22 3.81
C ALA A 31 9.64 2.50 4.95
N SER A 32 9.39 1.92 6.13
CA SER A 32 10.19 2.14 7.34
C SER A 32 11.47 1.31 7.39
N GLN A 33 11.61 0.31 6.51
CA GLN A 33 12.81 -0.51 6.37
C GLN A 33 13.19 -0.70 4.90
N PRO A 34 14.45 -1.03 4.60
CA PRO A 34 14.86 -1.45 3.26
C PRO A 34 14.00 -2.61 2.76
N ALA A 35 13.77 -2.65 1.45
CA ALA A 35 13.06 -3.78 0.86
C ALA A 35 13.96 -5.04 0.89
N LEU A 36 13.40 -6.15 1.36
CA LEU A 36 14.09 -7.44 1.46
C LEU A 36 13.42 -8.46 0.52
N PRO A 37 14.17 -9.42 -0.06
CA PRO A 37 13.56 -10.48 -0.85
C PRO A 37 12.58 -11.32 -0.02
N CYS A 38 11.43 -11.68 -0.60
CA CYS A 38 10.52 -12.65 0.01
C CYS A 38 11.16 -14.05 0.02
N ARG A 39 10.81 -14.86 1.02
CA ARG A 39 11.43 -16.19 1.27
C ARG A 39 11.33 -17.15 0.10
N ASP A 40 10.23 -17.11 -0.65
CA ASP A 40 9.97 -18.03 -1.75
C ASP A 40 10.80 -17.75 -3.01
N CYS A 41 11.30 -16.51 -3.16
CA CYS A 41 12.25 -16.12 -4.21
C CYS A 41 13.70 -16.01 -3.70
N LEU A 42 13.91 -16.07 -2.39
CA LEU A 42 15.24 -16.06 -1.77
C LEU A 42 16.04 -17.26 -2.29
N LEU A 43 17.20 -17.00 -2.90
CA LEU A 43 18.09 -17.99 -3.53
C LEU A 43 17.60 -18.57 -4.88
N ARG A 44 16.58 -17.97 -5.52
CA ARG A 44 16.16 -18.34 -6.88
C ARG A 44 16.82 -17.43 -7.93
N ASP A 45 17.13 -17.99 -9.10
CA ASP A 45 17.54 -17.19 -10.27
C ASP A 45 16.30 -16.62 -10.97
N THR A 46 15.70 -15.60 -10.35
CA THR A 46 14.46 -14.93 -10.82
C THR A 46 14.55 -14.34 -12.23
N ALA A 47 15.76 -14.23 -12.78
CA ALA A 47 15.99 -13.71 -14.11
C ALA A 47 16.08 -14.80 -15.18
N ARG A 48 16.26 -16.08 -14.81
CA ARG A 48 16.60 -17.14 -15.78
C ARG A 48 15.94 -18.49 -15.54
N ASP A 49 15.33 -18.73 -14.39
CA ASP A 49 14.72 -20.02 -14.08
C ASP A 49 13.39 -20.27 -14.81
N GLY A 50 12.86 -19.25 -15.49
CA GLY A 50 11.64 -19.33 -16.29
C GLY A 50 10.35 -19.49 -15.48
N ALA A 51 10.39 -19.34 -14.15
CA ALA A 51 9.27 -19.65 -13.27
C ALA A 51 9.06 -18.62 -12.15
N THR A 52 10.15 -18.18 -11.51
CA THR A 52 10.06 -17.40 -10.28
C THR A 52 9.93 -15.91 -10.58
N ALA A 53 8.92 -15.25 -9.98
CA ALA A 53 8.86 -13.79 -9.93
C ALA A 53 9.80 -13.27 -8.83
N LEU A 54 10.49 -12.15 -9.08
CA LEU A 54 11.20 -11.46 -8.02
C LEU A 54 10.18 -10.78 -7.10
N LYS A 55 10.13 -11.20 -5.83
CA LYS A 55 9.31 -10.55 -4.81
C LYS A 55 10.20 -9.87 -3.78
N VAL A 56 9.91 -8.61 -3.49
CA VAL A 56 10.53 -7.86 -2.40
C VAL A 56 9.45 -7.29 -1.51
N TYR A 57 9.67 -7.31 -0.19
CA TYR A 57 8.74 -6.78 0.78
C TYR A 57 9.37 -5.67 1.62
N SER A 58 8.52 -4.84 2.21
CA SER A 58 8.89 -3.94 3.31
C SER A 58 7.68 -3.70 4.22
N LEU A 59 7.87 -2.93 5.29
CA LEU A 59 6.82 -2.47 6.20
C LEU A 59 6.69 -0.94 6.10
N ASN A 60 5.47 -0.45 6.25
CA ASN A 60 5.14 0.97 6.42
C ASN A 60 4.70 1.25 7.87
N GLY A 61 4.67 2.52 8.25
CA GLY A 61 4.36 2.98 9.61
C GLY A 61 5.60 3.17 10.50
N ALA A 62 5.45 3.94 11.57
CA ALA A 62 6.58 4.39 12.40
C ALA A 62 7.21 3.24 13.21
N ALA A 63 8.52 3.00 13.07
CA ALA A 63 9.26 2.02 13.87
C ALA A 63 9.46 2.43 15.35
N SER A 64 9.03 3.64 15.75
CA SER A 64 9.27 4.18 17.08
C SER A 64 8.46 3.43 18.14
N ALA A 65 9.15 3.08 19.23
CA ALA A 65 8.58 2.51 20.44
C ALA A 65 7.39 3.34 20.95
N PRO A 66 6.41 2.72 21.65
CA PRO A 66 5.26 3.41 22.19
C PRO A 66 5.69 4.66 22.96
N SER A 67 5.14 5.81 22.56
CA SER A 67 5.19 7.03 23.35
C SER A 67 4.54 6.72 24.70
N ALA A 68 5.32 6.78 25.78
CA ALA A 68 4.90 6.48 27.16
C ALA A 68 3.95 7.55 27.75
N ALA A 69 3.13 8.20 26.92
CA ALA A 69 2.06 9.07 27.38
C ALA A 69 0.83 8.20 27.73
N GLU A 70 0.45 8.24 29.01
CA GLU A 70 -0.68 7.51 29.57
C GLU A 70 -1.96 7.77 28.76
N GLY A 71 -2.50 6.70 28.16
CA GLY A 71 -3.63 6.78 27.22
C GLY A 71 -3.42 6.08 25.88
N GLY A 72 -2.31 5.35 25.71
CA GLY A 72 -2.13 4.25 24.75
C GLY A 72 -2.15 4.65 23.29
N ASP A 73 -1.08 5.28 22.80
CA ASP A 73 -0.81 5.35 21.37
C ASP A 73 -0.50 3.93 20.87
N ASP A 74 -1.46 3.25 20.24
CA ASP A 74 -1.17 2.00 19.53
C ASP A 74 -0.50 2.30 18.17
N ASP A 75 0.70 2.86 18.23
CA ASP A 75 1.56 3.06 17.07
C ASP A 75 2.09 1.73 16.50
N SER A 76 1.47 0.58 16.83
CA SER A 76 1.84 -0.75 16.31
C SER A 76 1.18 -1.09 14.97
N TYR A 77 0.23 -0.28 14.50
CA TYR A 77 -0.38 -0.49 13.19
C TYR A 77 0.69 -0.39 12.09
N ARG A 78 0.89 -1.48 11.35
CA ARG A 78 1.86 -1.60 10.26
C ARG A 78 1.16 -2.09 9.01
N VAL A 79 1.46 -1.47 7.89
CA VAL A 79 0.98 -1.92 6.58
C VAL A 79 2.17 -2.52 5.83
N GLY A 80 2.09 -3.79 5.48
CA GLY A 80 3.08 -4.43 4.61
C GLY A 80 2.97 -3.92 3.18
N VAL A 81 4.08 -3.94 2.45
CA VAL A 81 4.09 -3.73 1.00
C VAL A 81 4.93 -4.81 0.35
N VAL A 82 4.41 -5.43 -0.72
CA VAL A 82 5.12 -6.40 -1.53
C VAL A 82 5.11 -5.93 -2.97
N GLY A 83 6.30 -5.82 -3.57
CA GLY A 83 6.48 -5.64 -5.01
C GLY A 83 6.84 -6.99 -5.65
N ALA A 84 6.05 -7.41 -6.64
CA ALA A 84 6.30 -8.59 -7.45
C ALA A 84 6.64 -8.17 -8.89
N PHE A 85 7.76 -8.67 -9.42
CA PHE A 85 8.32 -8.26 -10.69
C PHE A 85 8.66 -9.46 -11.57
N ASN A 86 8.31 -9.39 -12.85
CA ASN A 86 8.84 -10.32 -13.83
C ASN A 86 10.12 -9.77 -14.46
N VAL A 87 11.25 -10.30 -14.01
CA VAL A 87 12.60 -9.94 -14.48
C VAL A 87 13.21 -11.02 -15.37
N GLN A 88 12.42 -12.00 -15.84
CA GLN A 88 12.90 -13.09 -16.68
C GLN A 88 13.52 -12.56 -17.99
N GLY A 89 14.64 -13.15 -18.38
CA GLY A 89 15.43 -12.74 -19.54
C GLY A 89 16.20 -11.43 -19.34
N SER A 90 16.07 -10.72 -18.21
CA SER A 90 16.78 -9.45 -18.00
C SER A 90 18.14 -9.67 -17.33
N SER A 91 19.18 -9.01 -17.84
CA SER A 91 20.49 -8.98 -17.17
C SER A 91 21.25 -7.70 -17.46
N TRP A 92 22.22 -7.38 -16.61
CA TRP A 92 23.16 -6.28 -16.85
C TRP A 92 24.36 -6.80 -17.62
N ASP A 93 24.61 -6.27 -18.81
CA ASP A 93 25.82 -6.51 -19.56
C ASP A 93 26.90 -5.51 -19.13
N VAL A 94 27.90 -6.03 -18.42
CA VAL A 94 29.02 -5.23 -17.89
C VAL A 94 29.87 -4.62 -19.01
N SER A 95 29.98 -5.30 -20.15
CA SER A 95 30.83 -4.87 -21.27
C SER A 95 30.24 -3.66 -21.99
N THR A 96 28.94 -3.70 -22.26
CA THR A 96 28.21 -2.62 -22.94
C THR A 96 27.63 -1.59 -21.96
N ARG A 97 27.68 -1.88 -20.64
CA ARG A 97 27.09 -1.07 -19.56
C ARG A 97 25.61 -0.78 -19.80
N ARG A 98 24.87 -1.79 -20.25
CA ARG A 98 23.46 -1.68 -20.59
C ARG A 98 22.70 -2.89 -20.07
N TYR A 99 21.42 -2.66 -19.77
CA TYR A 99 20.49 -3.77 -19.59
C TYR A 99 20.22 -4.45 -20.93
N VAL A 100 20.36 -5.76 -20.95
CA VAL A 100 20.04 -6.62 -22.10
C VAL A 100 18.87 -7.52 -21.74
N ARG A 101 18.08 -7.85 -22.75
CA ARG A 101 16.96 -8.78 -22.66
C ARG A 101 17.23 -9.96 -23.59
N ASP A 102 17.27 -11.15 -23.02
CA ASP A 102 17.34 -12.41 -23.75
C ASP A 102 15.92 -12.77 -24.21
N GLU A 103 15.62 -12.49 -25.49
CA GLU A 103 14.29 -12.75 -26.06
C GLU A 103 13.88 -14.23 -25.96
N GLY A 104 14.85 -15.16 -25.98
CA GLY A 104 14.59 -16.58 -25.83
C GLY A 104 14.15 -17.00 -24.43
N LYS A 105 14.22 -16.10 -23.44
CA LYS A 105 13.87 -16.34 -22.03
C LYS A 105 12.75 -15.45 -21.51
N LEU A 106 12.09 -14.70 -22.38
CA LEU A 106 10.94 -13.88 -22.00
C LEU A 106 9.71 -14.77 -21.80
N VAL A 107 9.42 -15.08 -20.54
CA VAL A 107 8.27 -15.90 -20.17
C VAL A 107 7.35 -15.17 -19.21
N THR A 108 6.05 -15.46 -19.27
CA THR A 108 5.08 -14.97 -18.28
C THR A 108 5.20 -15.82 -17.01
N VAL A 109 5.38 -15.18 -15.87
CA VAL A 109 5.42 -15.85 -14.56
C VAL A 109 4.13 -15.63 -13.79
N ARG A 110 3.88 -16.50 -12.81
CA ARG A 110 2.77 -16.37 -11.86
C ARG A 110 3.30 -16.53 -10.44
N THR A 111 2.71 -15.80 -9.51
CA THR A 111 3.03 -15.90 -8.08
C THR A 111 1.78 -15.55 -7.26
N THR A 112 1.81 -15.91 -5.98
CA THR A 112 0.81 -15.48 -5.01
C THR A 112 1.49 -14.52 -4.04
N VAL A 113 0.82 -13.41 -3.74
CA VAL A 113 1.26 -12.48 -2.69
C VAL A 113 0.35 -12.63 -1.48
N CYS A 114 0.91 -12.96 -0.33
CA CYS A 114 0.15 -13.19 0.91
C CYS A 114 0.75 -12.41 2.09
N PRO A 115 0.02 -12.28 3.23
CA PRO A 115 0.56 -11.63 4.43
C PRO A 115 1.86 -12.25 4.95
N GLY A 116 2.02 -13.57 4.77
CA GLY A 116 3.24 -14.29 5.17
C GLY A 116 4.50 -13.93 4.37
N ASP A 117 4.37 -13.24 3.23
CA ASP A 117 5.53 -12.73 2.47
C ASP A 117 6.23 -11.55 3.16
N VAL A 118 5.55 -10.90 4.10
CA VAL A 118 6.05 -9.74 4.86
C VAL A 118 6.47 -10.21 6.25
N GLU A 119 7.78 -10.33 6.49
CA GLU A 119 8.26 -10.79 7.78
C GLU A 119 7.87 -9.81 8.90
N GLY A 120 7.40 -10.36 10.02
CA GLY A 120 6.93 -9.59 11.17
C GLY A 120 5.50 -9.08 11.06
N LEU A 121 4.85 -9.09 9.89
CA LEU A 121 3.48 -8.56 9.75
C LEU A 121 2.43 -9.44 10.44
N VAL A 122 2.49 -10.75 10.24
CA VAL A 122 1.50 -11.71 10.78
C VAL A 122 1.61 -11.85 12.30
N SER A 123 2.78 -11.58 12.87
CA SER A 123 3.02 -11.67 14.32
C SER A 123 2.62 -10.42 15.11
N VAL A 124 2.19 -9.35 14.44
CA VAL A 124 1.88 -8.06 15.08
C VAL A 124 0.38 -7.90 15.29
N GLY A 125 -0.01 -7.44 16.49
CA GLY A 125 -1.37 -6.96 16.76
C GLY A 125 -2.47 -8.03 16.85
N GLY A 126 -2.12 -9.33 16.79
CA GLY A 126 -3.10 -10.43 16.93
C GLY A 126 -4.14 -10.51 15.79
N ALA A 127 -3.90 -9.82 14.67
CA ALA A 127 -4.79 -9.84 13.52
C ALA A 127 -4.89 -11.26 12.95
N THR A 128 -6.10 -11.66 12.55
CA THR A 128 -6.37 -12.95 11.92
C THR A 128 -6.64 -12.83 10.41
N HIS A 129 -6.92 -11.61 9.95
CA HIS A 129 -7.23 -11.30 8.56
C HIS A 129 -6.51 -10.03 8.12
N TRP A 130 -6.26 -9.93 6.81
CA TRP A 130 -5.60 -8.80 6.16
C TRP A 130 -6.36 -8.39 4.91
N ALA A 131 -6.43 -7.08 4.69
CA ALA A 131 -6.88 -6.50 3.43
C ALA A 131 -5.69 -6.31 2.50
N LEU A 132 -5.79 -6.87 1.28
CA LEU A 132 -4.79 -6.78 0.23
C LEU A 132 -5.31 -5.86 -0.86
N MET A 133 -4.71 -4.68 -0.99
CA MET A 133 -4.96 -3.76 -2.11
C MET A 133 -3.81 -3.90 -3.11
N ALA A 134 -4.11 -4.46 -4.26
CA ALA A 134 -3.13 -4.79 -5.28
C ALA A 134 -3.31 -3.93 -6.53
N ARG A 135 -2.20 -3.44 -7.07
CA ARG A 135 -2.13 -2.63 -8.29
C ARG A 135 -1.14 -3.24 -9.27
N GLY A 136 -1.60 -3.47 -10.50
CA GLY A 136 -0.79 -3.99 -11.59
C GLY A 136 -0.15 -2.89 -12.42
N GLY A 137 1.06 -3.15 -12.92
CA GLY A 137 1.62 -2.45 -14.06
C GLY A 137 0.97 -2.91 -15.38
N ALA A 138 1.40 -2.32 -16.49
CA ALA A 138 0.88 -2.67 -17.82
C ALA A 138 0.99 -4.19 -18.09
N GLY A 139 -0.14 -4.79 -18.47
CA GLY A 139 -0.24 -6.23 -18.80
C GLY A 139 -0.29 -7.19 -17.62
N ALA A 140 -0.08 -6.72 -16.38
CA ALA A 140 -0.29 -7.54 -15.19
C ALA A 140 -1.79 -7.85 -15.02
N THR A 141 -2.09 -9.04 -14.51
CA THR A 141 -3.45 -9.42 -14.10
C THR A 141 -3.42 -9.93 -12.67
N ILE A 142 -4.33 -9.42 -11.84
CA ILE A 142 -4.40 -9.71 -10.41
C ILE A 142 -5.77 -10.29 -10.08
N GLY A 143 -5.80 -11.37 -9.29
CA GLY A 143 -7.02 -12.03 -8.82
C GLY A 143 -7.14 -13.49 -9.26
N ASP A 144 -8.12 -14.18 -8.68
CA ASP A 144 -8.39 -15.60 -8.91
C ASP A 144 -9.47 -15.73 -9.98
N GLY A 145 -9.06 -15.85 -11.25
CA GLY A 145 -9.88 -16.19 -12.42
C GLY A 145 -11.40 -15.97 -12.31
N GLY A 146 -11.85 -14.77 -12.70
CA GLY A 146 -13.27 -14.39 -12.87
C GLY A 146 -13.44 -12.87 -12.88
N GLU A 147 -12.83 -12.21 -11.89
CA GLU A 147 -12.75 -10.74 -11.73
C GLU A 147 -11.29 -10.27 -11.72
N ALA A 148 -10.51 -10.70 -12.72
CA ALA A 148 -9.12 -10.27 -12.80
C ALA A 148 -9.05 -8.78 -13.12
N ALA A 149 -8.54 -7.97 -12.19
CA ALA A 149 -8.16 -6.60 -12.50
C ALA A 149 -7.01 -6.67 -13.53
N SER A 150 -7.24 -6.14 -14.73
CA SER A 150 -6.23 -6.03 -15.78
C SER A 150 -5.74 -4.60 -15.89
N GLY A 151 -4.42 -4.41 -16.02
CA GLY A 151 -3.81 -3.07 -16.13
C GLY A 151 -3.83 -2.28 -14.82
N ALA A 152 -4.06 -0.96 -14.90
CA ALA A 152 -3.97 -0.02 -13.78
C ALA A 152 -5.12 -0.11 -12.75
N GLY A 153 -5.94 -1.16 -12.81
CA GLY A 153 -7.01 -1.42 -11.84
C GLY A 153 -6.48 -1.73 -10.44
N VAL A 154 -7.34 -1.51 -9.44
CA VAL A 154 -7.10 -1.89 -8.05
C VAL A 154 -7.93 -3.15 -7.76
N ALA A 155 -7.29 -4.21 -7.31
CA ALA A 155 -7.98 -5.39 -6.76
C ALA A 155 -7.93 -5.33 -5.24
N LEU A 156 -9.06 -5.61 -4.58
CA LEU A 156 -9.16 -5.67 -3.12
C LEU A 156 -9.59 -7.08 -2.72
N SER A 157 -8.90 -7.67 -1.74
CA SER A 157 -9.23 -9.00 -1.23
C SER A 157 -8.97 -9.08 0.26
N ILE A 158 -9.84 -9.79 0.98
CA ILE A 158 -9.67 -10.08 2.40
C ILE A 158 -9.26 -11.54 2.56
N VAL A 159 -8.14 -11.76 3.23
CA VAL A 159 -7.52 -13.09 3.34
C VAL A 159 -7.07 -13.35 4.78
N ASP A 160 -7.01 -14.62 5.15
CA ASP A 160 -6.26 -15.07 6.31
C ASP A 160 -4.74 -15.10 6.01
N ALA A 161 -3.92 -15.46 7.00
CA ALA A 161 -2.45 -15.47 6.87
C ALA A 161 -1.91 -16.47 5.82
N THR A 162 -2.71 -17.47 5.44
CA THR A 162 -2.32 -18.57 4.54
C THR A 162 -2.77 -18.36 3.10
N ARG A 163 -3.72 -17.45 2.88
CA ARG A 163 -4.24 -17.10 1.56
C ARG A 163 -3.65 -15.79 1.06
N GLY A 164 -3.74 -15.57 -0.24
CA GLY A 164 -3.18 -14.40 -0.88
C GLY A 164 -3.84 -14.12 -2.22
N VAL A 165 -3.33 -13.11 -2.91
CA VAL A 165 -3.81 -12.73 -4.24
C VAL A 165 -2.90 -13.32 -5.31
N ASN A 166 -3.48 -13.97 -6.31
CA ASN A 166 -2.73 -14.48 -7.45
C ASN A 166 -2.40 -13.35 -8.42
N VAL A 167 -1.16 -13.36 -8.92
CA VAL A 167 -0.63 -12.37 -9.84
C VAL A 167 -0.01 -13.09 -11.03
N ARG A 168 -0.39 -12.68 -12.24
CA ARG A 168 0.25 -13.10 -13.49
C ARG A 168 0.94 -11.91 -14.12
N LEU A 169 2.22 -12.08 -14.40
CA LEU A 169 3.12 -11.02 -14.85
C LEU A 169 3.74 -11.40 -16.20
N PRO A 170 3.32 -10.77 -17.32
CA PRO A 170 4.08 -10.82 -18.57
C PRO A 170 5.51 -10.29 -18.41
N PRO A 171 6.41 -10.54 -19.36
CA PRO A 171 7.79 -10.04 -19.30
C PRO A 171 7.85 -8.52 -19.05
N GLY A 172 8.57 -8.11 -18.00
CA GLY A 172 8.70 -6.70 -17.59
C GLY A 172 7.50 -6.10 -16.86
N ALA A 173 6.41 -6.86 -16.66
CA ALA A 173 5.29 -6.42 -15.84
C ALA A 173 5.59 -6.55 -14.35
N PHE A 174 4.85 -5.81 -13.54
CA PHE A 174 4.95 -5.83 -12.07
C PHE A 174 3.58 -5.71 -11.42
N ALA A 175 3.51 -6.01 -10.12
CA ALA A 175 2.41 -5.66 -9.26
C ALA A 175 2.94 -5.17 -7.91
N VAL A 176 2.25 -4.22 -7.29
CA VAL A 176 2.51 -3.76 -5.92
C VAL A 176 1.27 -4.01 -5.07
N VAL A 177 1.44 -4.64 -3.92
CA VAL A 177 0.36 -5.03 -3.02
C VAL A 177 0.59 -4.42 -1.64
N ALA A 178 -0.34 -3.59 -1.20
CA ALA A 178 -0.43 -3.13 0.19
C ALA A 178 -1.20 -4.16 1.01
N ILE A 179 -0.67 -4.54 2.18
CA ILE A 179 -1.21 -5.57 3.06
C ILE A 179 -1.47 -4.97 4.43
N ALA A 180 -2.72 -4.66 4.73
CA ALA A 180 -3.13 -3.98 5.94
C ALA A 180 -3.84 -4.96 6.90
N PRO A 181 -3.46 -5.04 8.18
CA PRO A 181 -4.18 -5.87 9.14
C PRO A 181 -5.60 -5.34 9.34
N VAL A 182 -6.55 -6.27 9.44
CA VAL A 182 -7.95 -5.97 9.75
C VAL A 182 -8.09 -5.81 11.26
N LEU A 183 -8.51 -4.62 11.68
CA LEU A 183 -8.87 -4.29 13.05
C LEU A 183 -10.31 -4.72 13.32
N GLN A 184 -10.51 -5.38 14.46
CA GLN A 184 -11.82 -5.65 15.02
C GLN A 184 -12.18 -4.53 15.99
N LEU A 185 -13.28 -3.84 15.71
CA LEU A 185 -13.85 -2.79 16.55
C LEU A 185 -15.00 -3.34 17.39
N ALA A 186 -15.47 -2.54 18.35
CA ALA A 186 -16.69 -2.83 19.09
C ALA A 186 -17.90 -2.87 18.13
N GLY A 187 -18.93 -3.65 18.47
CA GLY A 187 -20.12 -3.78 17.63
C GLY A 187 -19.90 -4.58 16.33
N ASP A 188 -18.93 -5.49 16.34
CA ASP A 188 -18.55 -6.36 15.22
C ASP A 188 -18.00 -5.65 13.96
N ALA A 189 -17.84 -4.32 13.99
CA ALA A 189 -17.26 -3.58 12.87
C ALA A 189 -15.81 -3.99 12.60
N ARG A 190 -15.45 -4.11 11.31
CA ARG A 190 -14.09 -4.46 10.88
C ARG A 190 -13.55 -3.47 9.86
N VAL A 191 -12.29 -3.09 10.04
CA VAL A 191 -11.65 -2.04 9.22
C VAL A 191 -10.17 -2.31 8.99
N ALA A 192 -9.67 -2.03 7.79
CA ALA A 192 -8.24 -2.03 7.47
C ALA A 192 -7.86 -0.74 6.73
N LEU A 193 -6.77 -0.08 7.15
CA LEU A 193 -6.33 1.20 6.61
C LEU A 193 -5.29 0.95 5.50
N LEU A 194 -5.64 1.27 4.26
CA LEU A 194 -4.83 0.92 3.07
C LEU A 194 -3.95 2.09 2.60
N GLY A 195 -4.31 3.33 2.93
CA GLY A 195 -3.55 4.54 2.58
C GLY A 195 -4.00 5.15 1.26
N LEU A 196 -3.10 5.83 0.53
CA LEU A 196 -3.49 6.53 -0.70
C LEU A 196 -3.53 5.57 -1.89
N GLY A 197 -4.71 5.18 -2.35
CA GLY A 197 -4.89 4.14 -3.39
C GLY A 197 -4.29 4.50 -4.74
N ALA A 198 -4.07 5.79 -5.00
CA ALA A 198 -3.37 6.26 -6.18
C ALA A 198 -1.86 5.97 -6.14
N MET A 199 -1.22 5.83 -4.98
CA MET A 199 0.23 5.62 -4.88
C MET A 199 0.63 4.17 -5.17
N TYR A 200 1.87 3.93 -5.62
CA TYR A 200 2.41 2.56 -5.69
C TYR A 200 2.55 1.97 -4.28
N ASN A 201 3.17 2.71 -3.36
CA ASN A 201 3.20 2.36 -1.94
C ASN A 201 2.03 3.02 -1.20
N ALA A 202 0.81 2.56 -1.48
CA ALA A 202 -0.41 3.11 -0.86
C ALA A 202 -0.31 3.17 0.67
N GLY A 203 0.10 2.05 1.29
CA GLY A 203 0.28 1.91 2.73
C GLY A 203 1.34 2.82 3.33
N GLY A 204 2.29 3.31 2.52
CA GLY A 204 3.30 4.28 2.94
C GLY A 204 2.74 5.64 3.35
N ALA A 205 1.50 5.93 2.95
CA ALA A 205 0.80 7.13 3.41
C ALA A 205 0.26 6.98 4.84
N VAL A 206 0.04 5.76 5.33
CA VAL A 206 -0.44 5.52 6.71
C VAL A 206 0.74 5.64 7.67
N VAL A 207 0.73 6.67 8.52
CA VAL A 207 1.82 6.92 9.49
C VAL A 207 1.48 6.45 10.89
N GLY A 208 0.20 6.27 11.21
CA GLY A 208 -0.26 5.73 12.48
C GLY A 208 -1.77 5.50 12.48
N ALA A 209 -2.24 4.74 13.45
CA ALA A 209 -3.66 4.49 13.67
C ALA A 209 -3.94 4.42 15.16
N ARG A 210 -5.16 4.77 15.57
CA ARG A 210 -5.60 4.61 16.95
C ARG A 210 -7.06 4.20 16.99
N VAL A 211 -7.38 3.18 17.77
CA VAL A 211 -8.76 2.84 18.11
C VAL A 211 -9.21 3.71 19.30
N SER A 212 -10.43 4.22 19.26
CA SER A 212 -11.02 4.99 20.36
C SER A 212 -11.21 4.12 21.61
N ARG A 213 -11.33 4.75 22.79
CA ARG A 213 -11.46 4.03 24.07
C ARG A 213 -12.72 3.16 24.15
N ASP A 214 -13.81 3.58 23.50
CA ASP A 214 -15.05 2.81 23.40
C ASP A 214 -15.02 1.76 22.28
N GLY A 215 -13.92 1.69 21.52
CA GLY A 215 -13.73 0.74 20.43
C GLY A 215 -14.57 1.01 19.20
N ARG A 216 -15.28 2.14 19.11
CA ARG A 216 -16.25 2.43 18.04
C ARG A 216 -15.69 3.30 16.92
N ALA A 217 -14.48 3.81 17.05
CA ALA A 217 -13.86 4.61 16.00
C ALA A 217 -12.39 4.23 15.81
N VAL A 218 -11.90 4.41 14.58
CA VAL A 218 -10.47 4.38 14.27
C VAL A 218 -10.03 5.72 13.68
N SER A 219 -8.99 6.30 14.26
CA SER A 219 -8.32 7.51 13.81
C SER A 219 -7.06 7.12 13.05
N ALA A 220 -7.05 7.30 11.74
CA ALA A 220 -5.87 7.12 10.90
C ALA A 220 -5.12 8.43 10.72
N ARG A 221 -3.79 8.40 10.81
CA ARG A 221 -2.93 9.50 10.38
C ARG A 221 -2.38 9.17 9.00
N ALA A 222 -2.62 10.06 8.03
CA ALA A 222 -2.31 9.83 6.63
C ALA A 222 -1.49 11.00 6.03
N LEU A 223 -0.51 10.69 5.18
CA LEU A 223 0.31 11.70 4.51
C LEU A 223 -0.26 12.08 3.15
N GLY A 224 -0.34 13.38 2.91
CA GLY A 224 -0.65 13.98 1.62
C GLY A 224 -2.13 13.92 1.22
N PRO A 225 -2.53 14.78 0.27
CA PRO A 225 -3.89 14.78 -0.27
C PRO A 225 -4.10 13.63 -1.26
N GLY A 226 -5.37 13.36 -1.58
CA GLY A 226 -5.78 12.35 -2.55
C GLY A 226 -6.91 11.47 -2.02
N GLU A 227 -7.12 10.33 -2.68
CA GLU A 227 -8.11 9.34 -2.26
C GLU A 227 -7.50 8.41 -1.21
N PHE A 228 -7.87 8.64 0.05
CA PHE A 228 -7.53 7.72 1.14
C PHE A 228 -8.47 6.52 1.11
N CYS A 229 -7.88 5.34 1.06
CA CYS A 229 -8.59 4.08 0.98
C CYS A 229 -8.50 3.34 2.32
N ALA A 230 -9.62 2.75 2.71
CA ALA A 230 -9.72 1.73 3.73
C ALA A 230 -10.61 0.60 3.21
N TRP A 231 -10.49 -0.59 3.78
CA TRP A 231 -11.52 -1.60 3.68
C TRP A 231 -12.37 -1.54 4.93
N CYS A 232 -13.69 -1.52 4.78
CA CYS A 232 -14.65 -1.60 5.87
C CYS A 232 -15.70 -2.65 5.52
N GLU A 233 -15.97 -3.59 6.43
CA GLU A 233 -17.04 -4.56 6.21
C GLU A 233 -18.41 -3.89 6.14
N GLN A 234 -18.66 -2.95 7.05
CA GLN A 234 -19.82 -2.06 7.04
C GLN A 234 -19.34 -0.61 6.88
N PRO A 235 -20.10 0.26 6.21
CA PRO A 235 -19.72 1.66 6.09
C PRO A 235 -19.70 2.33 7.48
N PRO A 236 -18.74 3.23 7.76
CA PRO A 236 -18.80 4.05 8.96
C PRO A 236 -20.05 4.94 8.96
N VAL A 237 -20.61 5.20 10.14
CA VAL A 237 -21.76 6.11 10.30
C VAL A 237 -21.35 7.57 10.13
N GLU A 238 -20.07 7.87 10.38
CA GLU A 238 -19.50 9.19 10.22
C GLU A 238 -18.01 9.11 9.83
N VAL A 239 -17.58 10.00 8.94
CA VAL A 239 -16.18 10.19 8.54
C VAL A 239 -15.81 11.64 8.76
N LEU A 240 -14.81 11.88 9.61
CA LEU A 240 -14.28 13.22 9.90
C LEU A 240 -12.84 13.31 9.42
N VAL A 241 -12.50 14.45 8.81
CA VAL A 241 -11.14 14.73 8.32
C VAL A 241 -10.66 16.07 8.85
N ARG A 242 -9.39 16.12 9.28
CA ARG A 242 -8.69 17.36 9.66
C ARG A 242 -7.22 17.30 9.27
N LEU A 243 -6.61 18.48 9.13
CA LEU A 243 -5.16 18.59 9.04
C LEU A 243 -4.52 18.50 10.43
N SER A 244 -3.39 17.82 10.51
CA SER A 244 -2.54 17.76 11.69
C SER A 244 -1.98 19.16 11.98
N GLY A 245 -2.19 19.67 13.20
CA GLY A 245 -1.89 21.06 13.57
C GLY A 245 -2.96 22.09 13.22
N GLY A 246 -4.06 21.68 12.56
CA GLY A 246 -5.24 22.51 12.31
C GLY A 246 -6.24 22.52 13.47
N SER A 247 -7.48 22.96 13.19
CA SER A 247 -8.60 22.90 14.15
C SER A 247 -8.75 21.48 14.72
N PRO A 248 -8.96 21.33 16.05
CA PRO A 248 -9.20 20.03 16.65
C PRO A 248 -10.51 19.39 16.19
N ALA A 249 -11.49 20.20 15.76
CA ALA A 249 -12.75 19.71 15.21
C ALA A 249 -12.55 19.25 13.75
N GLY A 250 -12.70 17.95 13.51
CA GLY A 250 -12.75 17.38 12.17
C GLY A 250 -13.96 17.87 11.38
N ARG A 251 -13.81 18.02 10.07
CA ARG A 251 -14.92 18.30 9.16
C ARG A 251 -15.50 16.98 8.68
N ARG A 252 -16.83 16.86 8.69
CA ARG A 252 -17.51 15.73 8.05
C ARG A 252 -17.29 15.74 6.54
N VAL A 253 -16.92 14.60 5.99
CA VAL A 253 -16.64 14.40 4.56
C VAL A 253 -17.53 13.28 4.02
N ASP A 254 -18.01 13.47 2.79
CA ASP A 254 -18.74 12.43 2.06
C ASP A 254 -17.74 11.40 1.54
N ALA A 255 -17.76 10.21 2.14
CA ALA A 255 -16.97 9.06 1.72
C ALA A 255 -17.82 8.11 0.86
N SER A 256 -17.19 7.47 -0.11
CA SER A 256 -17.83 6.45 -0.95
C SER A 256 -17.48 5.05 -0.43
N HIS A 257 -18.48 4.23 -0.11
CA HIS A 257 -18.30 2.83 0.26
C HIS A 257 -18.91 1.92 -0.80
N ASP A 258 -18.10 1.02 -1.34
CA ASP A 258 -18.55 -0.01 -2.27
C ASP A 258 -18.95 -1.26 -1.49
N ALA A 259 -20.25 -1.58 -1.45
CA ALA A 259 -20.77 -2.70 -0.66
C ALA A 259 -20.33 -4.09 -1.18
N GLY A 260 -19.90 -4.20 -2.44
CA GLY A 260 -19.46 -5.47 -3.02
C GLY A 260 -18.04 -5.85 -2.60
N SER A 261 -17.16 -4.87 -2.58
CA SER A 261 -15.73 -5.03 -2.25
C SER A 261 -15.38 -4.63 -0.80
N GLY A 262 -16.23 -3.84 -0.15
CA GLY A 262 -15.97 -3.18 1.13
C GLY A 262 -14.98 -2.01 1.03
N LEU A 263 -14.63 -1.54 -0.17
CA LEU A 263 -13.71 -0.43 -0.35
C LEU A 263 -14.37 0.89 0.08
N LEU A 264 -13.78 1.55 1.08
CA LEU A 264 -14.08 2.93 1.47
C LEU A 264 -13.07 3.88 0.83
N THR A 265 -13.54 4.93 0.18
CA THR A 265 -12.73 6.02 -0.37
C THR A 265 -13.11 7.34 0.28
N VAL A 266 -12.13 8.01 0.88
CA VAL A 266 -12.27 9.29 1.59
C VAL A 266 -11.42 10.35 0.88
N PRO A 267 -12.01 11.44 0.36
CA PRO A 267 -11.25 12.50 -0.29
C PRO A 267 -10.51 13.35 0.75
N LEU A 268 -9.18 13.41 0.62
CA LEU A 268 -8.30 14.29 1.40
C LEU A 268 -7.90 15.47 0.53
N ALA A 269 -8.42 16.66 0.86
CA ALA A 269 -8.16 17.89 0.13
C ALA A 269 -7.47 18.92 1.03
N LEU A 270 -6.47 19.60 0.48
CA LEU A 270 -5.91 20.78 1.12
C LEU A 270 -6.89 21.96 1.01
N PRO A 271 -6.90 22.90 1.98
CA PRO A 271 -7.64 24.15 1.87
C PRO A 271 -7.27 24.93 0.60
N GLU A 272 -8.22 25.66 0.04
CA GLU A 272 -7.98 26.50 -1.14
C GLU A 272 -6.84 27.50 -0.87
N GLY A 273 -5.88 27.56 -1.81
CA GLY A 273 -4.71 28.44 -1.72
C GLY A 273 -3.55 27.93 -0.86
N ALA A 274 -3.72 26.82 -0.12
CA ALA A 274 -2.61 26.15 0.55
C ALA A 274 -1.74 25.44 -0.50
N ARG A 275 -0.46 25.83 -0.59
CA ARG A 275 0.55 24.99 -1.26
C ARG A 275 0.96 23.90 -0.28
N GLY A 276 1.11 22.67 -0.78
CA GLY A 276 1.39 21.52 0.09
C GLY A 276 2.59 21.77 1.00
N ASP A 277 2.36 21.75 2.30
CA ASP A 277 3.40 21.84 3.31
C ASP A 277 4.07 20.46 3.41
N PRO A 278 5.39 20.34 3.60
CA PRO A 278 6.01 19.10 4.02
C PRO A 278 5.34 18.45 5.25
N SER A 279 4.57 19.17 6.06
CA SER A 279 3.77 18.64 7.18
C SER A 279 2.34 18.20 6.82
N ASP A 280 1.94 18.15 5.53
CA ASP A 280 0.58 17.77 5.07
C ASP A 280 0.18 16.36 5.54
N GLU A 281 -0.24 16.26 6.78
CA GLU A 281 -0.71 15.07 7.43
C GLU A 281 -2.17 15.30 7.78
N PHE A 282 -3.00 14.34 7.40
CA PHE A 282 -4.42 14.32 7.69
C PHE A 282 -4.67 13.36 8.85
N VAL A 283 -5.64 13.70 9.68
CA VAL A 283 -6.28 12.76 10.59
C VAL A 283 -7.65 12.43 10.02
N VAL A 284 -7.90 11.13 9.83
CA VAL A 284 -9.14 10.57 9.28
C VAL A 284 -9.78 9.72 10.36
N ASP A 285 -10.87 10.20 10.94
CA ASP A 285 -11.65 9.49 11.95
C ASP A 285 -12.80 8.75 11.26
N LEU A 286 -12.83 7.42 11.38
CA LEU A 286 -13.89 6.56 10.90
C LEU A 286 -14.68 6.07 12.12
N VAL A 287 -15.95 6.47 12.23
CA VAL A 287 -16.83 6.16 13.37
C VAL A 287 -17.85 5.10 12.98
N PHE A 288 -18.05 4.11 13.84
CA PHE A 288 -18.94 2.97 13.67
C PHE A 288 -19.98 2.95 14.81
N GLY A 289 -21.13 2.30 14.53
CA GLY A 289 -22.31 2.27 15.43
C GLY A 289 -22.18 1.30 16.60
#